data_AF-A0A842LPM3-F1
#
_entry.id   AF-A0A842LPM3-F1
#
_cell.length_a   1.000
_cell.length_b   1.000
_cell.length_c   1.000
_cell.angle_alpha   90.00
_cell.angle_beta   90.00
_cell.angle_gamma   90.00
#
_symmetry.space_group_name_H-M   'P 1'
#
loop_
_entity.id
_entity.type
_entity.pdbx_description
1 polymer ?
#
loop_
_entity_poly.entity_id
_entity_poly.type
_entity_poly.pdbx_seq_one_letter_code
_entity_poly.pdbx_strand_id
1 'polypeptide(L)'
;MLIAIGRGRKDAKALSHALKIETMSLGGERRAEEVELPELQDRIPVFFFGREETGMMRELEERIREKYRIYQIALISKKRVRNARMEELRDAFEISKAKIRLGMKFDGVFEFSPKNEMNLEIHPDFDSYFLIGERNAERMKRIFGIDVEEGALILRALMNEERI
;
A
#
# COMPACT_ATOMS: atom_id res chain seq x y z
N MET A 1 6.20 3.91 9.72
CA MET A 1 6.91 4.21 8.45
C MET A 1 6.84 2.99 7.53
N LEU A 2 6.77 3.13 6.20
CA LEU A 2 6.71 1.97 5.30
C LEU A 2 8.08 1.28 5.17
N ILE A 3 8.08 -0.03 5.00
CA ILE A 3 9.29 -0.83 4.70
C ILE A 3 9.04 -1.71 3.49
N ALA A 4 9.95 -1.70 2.52
CA ALA A 4 9.84 -2.57 1.35
C ALA A 4 10.61 -3.88 1.57
N ILE A 5 9.94 -5.01 1.41
CA ILE A 5 10.49 -6.32 1.72
C ILE A 5 10.59 -7.13 0.44
N GLY A 6 11.82 -7.48 0.05
CA GLY A 6 12.08 -8.40 -1.06
C GLY A 6 12.22 -9.83 -0.55
N ARG A 7 11.96 -10.82 -1.42
CA ARG A 7 12.17 -12.22 -1.05
C ARG A 7 13.65 -12.50 -0.72
N GLY A 8 14.55 -12.24 -1.66
CA GLY A 8 15.99 -12.45 -1.46
C GLY A 8 16.79 -11.15 -1.28
N ARG A 9 18.05 -11.28 -0.84
CA ARG A 9 18.95 -10.12 -0.64
C ARG A 9 19.15 -9.28 -1.90
N LYS A 10 19.18 -9.92 -3.07
CA LYS A 10 19.28 -9.23 -4.36
C LYS A 10 18.02 -8.42 -4.69
N ASP A 11 16.86 -8.91 -4.28
CA ASP A 11 15.58 -8.22 -4.47
C ASP A 11 15.49 -7.02 -3.54
N ALA A 12 15.84 -7.20 -2.26
CA ALA A 12 15.93 -6.10 -1.28
C ALA A 12 16.89 -4.99 -1.75
N LYS A 13 18.06 -5.37 -2.29
CA LYS A 13 19.01 -4.40 -2.86
C LYS A 13 18.41 -3.62 -4.04
N ALA A 14 17.71 -4.29 -4.95
CA ALA A 14 17.03 -3.61 -6.06
C ALA A 14 15.96 -2.62 -5.57
N LEU A 15 15.17 -3.01 -4.58
CA LEU A 15 14.18 -2.13 -3.94
C LEU A 15 14.85 -0.92 -3.29
N SER A 16 15.95 -1.12 -2.56
CA SER A 16 16.69 -0.02 -1.91
C SER A 16 17.17 1.01 -2.93
N HIS A 17 17.75 0.54 -4.04
CA HIS A 17 18.18 1.42 -5.13
C HIS A 17 17.03 2.16 -5.81
N ALA A 18 15.89 1.50 -6.01
CA ALA A 18 14.74 2.10 -6.70
C ALA A 18 14.00 3.11 -5.82
N LEU A 19 13.71 2.74 -4.57
CA LEU A 19 12.74 3.42 -3.70
C LEU A 19 13.39 4.43 -2.74
N LYS A 20 14.68 4.29 -2.43
CA LYS A 20 15.39 5.15 -1.46
C LYS A 20 14.74 5.19 -0.07
N ILE A 21 14.07 4.11 0.32
CA ILE A 21 13.51 3.89 1.65
C ILE A 21 14.18 2.69 2.32
N GLU A 22 13.81 2.42 3.55
CA GLU A 22 14.25 1.22 4.25
C GLU A 22 13.73 -0.05 3.58
N THR A 23 14.62 -1.04 3.44
CA THR A 23 14.31 -2.31 2.80
C THR A 23 14.86 -3.50 3.56
N MET A 24 14.17 -4.64 3.48
CA MET A 24 14.57 -5.89 4.12
C MET A 24 14.45 -7.09 3.16
N SER A 25 15.14 -8.19 3.47
CA SER A 25 15.02 -9.47 2.77
C SER A 25 14.41 -10.54 3.68
N LEU A 26 13.57 -11.41 3.11
CA LEU A 26 13.06 -12.63 3.76
C LEU A 26 14.04 -13.81 3.72
N GLY A 27 15.36 -13.58 3.61
CA GLY A 27 16.38 -14.64 3.55
C GLY A 27 16.53 -15.32 2.17
N GLY A 28 15.46 -15.42 1.39
CA GLY A 28 15.50 -15.99 0.04
C GLY A 28 15.21 -17.49 -0.03
N GLU A 29 14.56 -18.02 1.01
CA GLU A 29 14.17 -19.43 1.13
C GLU A 29 13.33 -19.93 -0.05
N ARG A 30 13.37 -21.24 -0.27
CA ARG A 30 12.74 -21.88 -1.43
C ARG A 30 11.29 -22.28 -1.15
N ARG A 31 10.93 -22.48 0.11
CA ARG A 31 9.58 -22.85 0.53
C ARG A 31 9.00 -21.79 1.44
N ALA A 32 7.69 -21.58 1.37
CA ALA A 32 7.04 -20.58 2.22
C ALA A 32 7.17 -20.95 3.71
N GLU A 33 7.10 -22.24 4.06
CA GLU A 33 7.22 -22.74 5.44
C GLU A 33 8.55 -22.37 6.12
N GLU A 34 9.64 -22.27 5.36
CA GLU A 34 10.99 -21.95 5.83
C GLU A 34 11.19 -20.45 6.06
N VAL A 35 10.32 -19.60 5.50
CA VAL A 35 10.46 -18.15 5.61
C VAL A 35 10.06 -17.70 7.01
N GLU A 36 10.97 -17.02 7.69
CA GLU A 36 10.67 -16.32 8.93
C GLU A 36 10.21 -14.89 8.63
N LEU A 37 9.00 -14.54 9.06
CA LEU A 37 8.48 -13.18 8.92
C LEU A 37 9.07 -12.29 10.03
N PRO A 38 9.63 -11.11 9.70
CA PRO A 38 10.30 -10.26 10.68
C PRO A 38 9.34 -9.62 11.70
N GLU A 39 9.82 -9.31 12.91
CA GLU A 39 9.07 -8.44 13.83
C GLU A 39 9.20 -6.98 13.39
N LEU A 40 8.07 -6.32 13.14
CA LEU A 40 8.00 -4.95 12.61
C LEU A 40 7.08 -4.12 13.51
N GLN A 41 7.64 -3.50 14.56
CA GLN A 41 6.85 -2.75 15.55
C GLN A 41 6.06 -1.60 14.92
N ASP A 42 6.76 -0.61 14.36
CA ASP A 42 6.13 0.63 13.85
C ASP A 42 6.23 0.77 12.33
N ARG A 43 6.34 -0.38 11.64
CA ARG A 43 6.54 -0.41 10.20
C ARG A 43 5.45 -1.16 9.50
N ILE A 44 4.92 -0.55 8.43
CA ILE A 44 3.94 -1.18 7.56
C ILE A 44 4.71 -1.86 6.42
N PRO A 45 4.69 -3.19 6.33
CA PRO A 45 5.43 -3.90 5.29
C PRO A 45 4.72 -3.87 3.94
N VAL A 46 5.50 -3.61 2.89
CA VAL A 46 5.12 -3.84 1.50
C VAL A 46 6.00 -4.96 0.95
N PHE A 47 5.43 -6.14 0.77
CA PHE A 47 6.14 -7.32 0.26
C PHE A 47 6.15 -7.31 -1.26
N PHE A 48 7.32 -7.44 -1.87
CA PHE A 48 7.48 -7.48 -3.32
C PHE A 48 7.79 -8.90 -3.77
N PHE A 49 7.03 -9.36 -4.76
CA PHE A 49 7.22 -10.64 -5.42
C PHE A 49 7.24 -10.45 -6.93
N GLY A 50 8.09 -11.22 -7.62
CA GLY A 50 8.01 -11.37 -9.07
C GLY A 50 6.97 -12.40 -9.47
N ARG A 51 6.63 -12.42 -10.77
CA ARG A 51 5.62 -13.33 -11.34
C ARG A 51 5.89 -14.82 -11.09
N GLU A 52 7.17 -15.25 -11.09
CA GLU A 52 7.51 -16.66 -10.79
C GLU A 52 7.40 -17.01 -9.30
N GLU A 53 7.18 -16.01 -8.44
CA GLU A 53 7.08 -16.18 -6.99
C GLU A 53 5.62 -16.19 -6.51
N THR A 54 4.65 -16.17 -7.42
CA THR A 54 3.20 -16.12 -7.12
C THR A 54 2.74 -17.29 -6.24
N GLY A 55 3.29 -18.50 -6.44
CA GLY A 55 2.95 -19.66 -5.60
C GLY A 55 3.35 -19.42 -4.14
N MET A 56 4.63 -19.09 -3.92
CA MET A 56 5.15 -18.75 -2.59
C MET A 56 4.46 -17.53 -1.98
N MET A 57 4.13 -16.52 -2.78
CA MET A 57 3.40 -15.35 -2.34
C MET A 57 2.04 -15.73 -1.73
N ARG A 58 1.28 -16.61 -2.39
CA ARG A 58 -0.03 -17.06 -1.89
C ARG A 58 0.10 -17.81 -0.56
N GLU A 59 1.07 -18.72 -0.46
CA GLU A 59 1.35 -19.46 0.78
C GLU A 59 1.81 -18.52 1.91
N LEU A 60 2.62 -17.51 1.60
CA LEU A 60 3.06 -16.51 2.59
C LEU A 60 1.95 -15.53 2.97
N GLU A 61 1.02 -15.22 2.08
CA GLU A 61 -0.02 -14.23 2.34
C GLU A 61 -0.86 -14.60 3.57
N GLU A 62 -1.19 -15.87 3.74
CA GLU A 62 -1.95 -16.34 4.91
C GLU A 62 -1.18 -16.04 6.21
N ARG A 63 0.11 -16.39 6.25
CA ARG A 63 1.00 -16.13 7.40
C ARG A 63 1.22 -14.64 7.64
N ILE A 64 1.35 -13.86 6.56
CA ILE A 64 1.48 -12.40 6.61
C ILE A 64 0.21 -11.80 7.21
N ARG A 65 -0.97 -12.29 6.81
CA ARG A 65 -2.27 -11.80 7.30
C ARG A 65 -2.48 -12.07 8.79
N GLU A 66 -2.01 -13.21 9.28
CA GLU A 66 -2.04 -13.55 10.69
C GLU A 66 -1.09 -12.66 11.52
N LYS A 67 0.10 -12.35 10.97
CA LYS A 67 1.12 -11.60 11.70
C LYS A 67 0.95 -10.09 11.65
N TYR A 68 0.57 -9.53 10.50
CA TYR A 68 0.51 -8.09 10.29
C TYR A 68 -0.93 -7.63 10.03
N ARG A 69 -1.42 -6.73 10.90
CA ARG A 69 -2.74 -6.13 10.75
C ARG A 69 -2.85 -5.27 9.48
N ILE A 70 -1.77 -4.59 9.12
CA ILE A 70 -1.66 -3.71 7.96
C ILE A 70 -0.43 -4.14 7.16
N TYR A 71 -0.62 -4.51 5.90
CA TYR A 71 0.45 -4.86 4.98
C TYR A 71 -0.04 -4.69 3.54
N GLN A 72 0.90 -4.68 2.59
CA GLN A 72 0.58 -4.81 1.17
C GLN A 72 1.48 -5.84 0.49
N ILE A 73 0.95 -6.44 -0.57
CA ILE A 73 1.71 -7.31 -1.47
C ILE A 73 1.71 -6.67 -2.86
N ALA A 74 2.92 -6.40 -3.37
CA ALA A 74 3.17 -5.88 -4.70
C ALA A 74 3.68 -7.00 -5.61
N LEU A 75 2.88 -7.38 -6.60
CA LEU A 75 3.28 -8.32 -7.64
C LEU A 75 3.86 -7.58 -8.84
N ILE A 76 5.11 -7.86 -9.16
CA ILE A 76 5.86 -7.24 -10.23
C ILE A 76 5.78 -8.11 -11.49
N SER A 77 5.72 -7.49 -12.67
CA SER A 77 5.46 -8.20 -13.94
C SER A 77 6.62 -9.13 -14.33
N LYS A 78 7.84 -8.81 -13.87
CA LYS A 78 9.05 -9.59 -14.15
C LYS A 78 9.11 -10.86 -13.33
N LYS A 79 9.89 -11.82 -13.83
CA LYS A 79 10.13 -13.11 -13.17
C LYS A 79 10.53 -12.98 -11.69
N ARG A 80 11.41 -12.01 -11.39
CA ARG A 80 11.92 -11.68 -10.05
C ARG A 80 11.95 -10.18 -9.89
N VAL A 81 11.78 -9.69 -8.66
CA VAL A 81 11.81 -8.26 -8.31
C VAL A 81 13.08 -7.58 -8.82
N ARG A 82 14.26 -8.20 -8.62
CA ARG A 82 15.55 -7.66 -9.10
C ARG A 82 15.68 -7.47 -10.61
N ASN A 83 14.79 -8.06 -11.41
CA ASN A 83 14.80 -7.94 -12.87
C ASN A 83 13.92 -6.78 -13.38
N ALA A 84 13.16 -6.12 -12.49
CA ALA A 84 12.28 -5.03 -12.84
C ALA A 84 13.05 -3.72 -13.02
N ARG A 85 12.48 -2.82 -13.83
CA ARG A 85 13.01 -1.46 -13.98
C ARG A 85 12.73 -0.68 -12.70
N MET A 86 13.56 0.33 -12.43
CA MET A 86 13.37 1.19 -11.26
C MET A 86 12.00 1.88 -11.24
N GLU A 87 11.51 2.30 -12.41
CA GLU A 87 10.17 2.90 -12.58
C GLU A 87 9.07 1.92 -12.15
N GLU A 88 9.09 0.69 -12.67
CA GLU A 88 8.11 -0.35 -12.31
C GLU A 88 8.08 -0.63 -10.80
N LEU A 89 9.23 -0.64 -10.14
CA LEU A 89 9.31 -0.83 -8.68
C LEU A 89 8.73 0.38 -7.92
N ARG A 90 8.99 1.60 -8.40
CA ARG A 90 8.43 2.83 -7.84
C ARG A 90 6.92 2.86 -8.00
N ASP A 91 6.41 2.61 -9.20
CA ASP A 91 4.97 2.62 -9.48
C ASP A 91 4.24 1.59 -8.62
N ALA A 92 4.79 0.37 -8.51
CA ALA A 92 4.22 -0.66 -7.64
C ALA A 92 4.24 -0.26 -6.15
N PHE A 93 5.27 0.47 -5.72
CA PHE A 93 5.34 1.01 -4.36
C PHE A 93 4.31 2.13 -4.14
N GLU A 94 4.18 3.08 -5.08
CA GLU A 94 3.19 4.15 -5.04
C GLU A 94 1.76 3.61 -5.00
N ILE A 95 1.46 2.61 -5.84
CA ILE A 95 0.17 1.89 -5.80
C ILE A 95 -0.03 1.22 -4.44
N SER A 96 1.01 0.64 -3.84
CA SER A 96 0.90 0.02 -2.52
C SER A 96 0.63 1.05 -1.42
N LYS A 97 1.29 2.22 -1.47
CA LYS A 97 0.97 3.34 -0.56
C LYS A 97 -0.46 3.79 -0.71
N ALA A 98 -0.92 3.96 -1.95
CA ALA A 98 -2.27 4.37 -2.27
C ALA A 98 -3.28 3.37 -1.72
N LYS A 99 -3.04 2.06 -1.85
CA LYS A 99 -3.92 1.02 -1.30
C LYS A 99 -4.07 1.10 0.22
N ILE A 100 -2.98 1.41 0.92
CA ILE A 100 -3.00 1.58 2.39
C ILE A 100 -3.75 2.86 2.78
N ARG A 101 -3.55 3.96 2.04
CA ARG A 101 -4.17 5.28 2.32
C ARG A 101 -5.66 5.31 1.98
N LEU A 102 -6.02 4.76 0.82
CA LEU A 102 -7.33 4.89 0.19
C LEU A 102 -8.28 3.74 0.49
N GLY A 103 -7.78 2.65 1.08
CA GLY A 103 -8.63 1.52 1.35
C GLY A 103 -9.77 1.91 2.31
N MET A 104 -10.95 1.39 2.00
CA MET A 104 -12.16 1.66 2.75
C MET A 104 -13.05 0.42 2.79
N LYS A 105 -13.86 0.33 3.84
CA LYS A 105 -14.98 -0.61 3.97
C LYS A 105 -16.26 0.18 4.25
N PHE A 106 -17.40 -0.45 3.98
CA PHE A 106 -18.71 0.11 4.30
C PHE A 106 -19.47 -0.86 5.20
N ASP A 107 -19.81 -0.42 6.40
CA ASP A 107 -20.58 -1.18 7.40
C ASP A 107 -21.62 -0.26 8.06
N GLY A 108 -22.60 0.17 7.26
CA GLY A 108 -23.55 1.24 7.61
C GLY A 108 -22.95 2.66 7.58
N VAL A 109 -21.63 2.78 7.81
CA VAL A 109 -20.82 3.98 7.63
C VAL A 109 -19.55 3.66 6.84
N PHE A 110 -18.94 4.66 6.22
CA PHE A 110 -17.62 4.52 5.62
C PHE A 110 -16.55 4.45 6.71
N GLU A 111 -15.68 3.45 6.63
CA GLU A 111 -14.53 3.31 7.52
C GLU A 111 -13.25 3.16 6.69
N PHE A 112 -12.18 3.84 7.09
CA PHE A 112 -10.86 3.58 6.51
C PHE A 112 -10.44 2.14 6.84
N SER A 113 -10.04 1.41 5.81
CA SER A 113 -9.55 0.04 5.91
C SER A 113 -8.26 -0.11 5.12
N PRO A 114 -7.21 -0.70 5.68
CA PRO A 114 -5.97 -0.95 4.93
C PRO A 114 -6.12 -1.96 3.79
N LYS A 115 -7.28 -2.64 3.66
CA LYS A 115 -7.50 -3.76 2.74
C LYS A 115 -8.35 -3.43 1.52
N ASN A 116 -8.82 -2.19 1.37
CA ASN A 116 -9.73 -1.78 0.28
C ASN A 116 -10.88 -2.78 0.07
N GLU A 117 -11.64 -3.05 1.12
CA GLU A 117 -12.67 -4.10 1.15
C GLU A 117 -13.83 -3.82 0.19
N MET A 118 -14.01 -2.57 -0.21
CA MET A 118 -14.97 -2.18 -1.26
C MET A 118 -14.51 -2.51 -2.69
N ASN A 119 -13.31 -3.08 -2.87
CA ASN A 119 -12.72 -3.42 -4.18
C ASN A 119 -12.71 -2.26 -5.17
N LEU A 120 -12.50 -1.04 -4.68
CA LEU A 120 -12.42 0.14 -5.55
C LEU A 120 -11.14 0.10 -6.36
N GLU A 121 -11.18 0.62 -7.58
CA GLU A 121 -9.97 0.89 -8.34
C GLU A 121 -9.18 1.99 -7.64
N ILE A 122 -7.96 1.67 -7.22
CA ILE A 122 -7.12 2.57 -6.44
C ILE A 122 -6.03 3.14 -7.34
N HIS A 123 -5.99 4.47 -7.41
CA HIS A 123 -4.99 5.20 -8.16
C HIS A 123 -4.18 6.12 -7.22
N PRO A 124 -2.84 6.14 -7.32
CA PRO A 124 -1.97 6.95 -6.44
C PRO A 124 -2.27 8.45 -6.43
N ASP A 125 -2.75 8.98 -7.56
CA ASP A 125 -3.09 10.39 -7.68
C ASP A 125 -4.26 10.85 -6.79
N PHE A 126 -4.95 9.96 -6.07
CA PHE A 126 -6.07 10.34 -5.23
C PHE A 126 -5.74 10.24 -3.75
N ASP A 127 -6.45 11.04 -2.97
CA ASP A 127 -6.53 10.96 -1.52
C ASP A 127 -7.98 10.91 -1.04
N SER A 128 -8.19 10.18 0.05
CA SER A 128 -9.47 10.07 0.75
C SER A 128 -9.40 10.80 2.08
N TYR A 129 -10.41 11.61 2.35
CA TYR A 129 -10.53 12.39 3.58
C TYR A 129 -11.95 12.27 4.12
N PHE A 130 -12.08 12.16 5.44
CA PHE A 130 -13.38 12.39 6.08
C PHE A 130 -13.54 13.86 6.39
N LEU A 131 -14.70 14.40 6.04
CA LEU A 131 -15.11 15.70 6.52
C LEU A 131 -15.69 15.53 7.92
N ILE A 132 -14.88 15.83 8.93
CA ILE A 132 -15.25 15.74 10.35
C ILE A 132 -15.52 17.16 10.87
N GLY A 133 -16.66 17.35 11.55
CA GLY A 133 -17.09 18.63 12.12
C GLY A 133 -17.87 19.51 11.15
N GLU A 134 -19.03 19.99 11.60
CA GLU A 134 -19.93 20.92 10.87
C GLU A 134 -19.21 22.12 10.23
N ARG A 135 -18.18 22.67 10.90
CA ARG A 135 -17.40 23.81 10.38
C ARG A 135 -16.69 23.52 9.05
N ASN A 136 -16.32 22.27 8.78
CA ASN A 136 -15.70 21.91 7.51
C ASN A 136 -16.75 21.87 6.39
N ALA A 137 -17.98 21.44 6.67
CA ALA A 137 -19.08 21.45 5.71
C ALA A 137 -19.43 22.89 5.30
N GLU A 138 -19.52 23.79 6.28
CA GLU A 138 -19.70 25.23 6.03
C GLU A 138 -18.58 25.82 5.16
N ARG A 139 -17.33 25.41 5.39
CA ARG A 139 -16.18 25.87 4.59
C ARG A 139 -16.26 25.35 3.16
N MET A 140 -16.66 24.10 2.95
CA MET A 140 -16.84 23.53 1.61
C MET A 140 -17.88 24.30 0.81
N LYS A 141 -19.03 24.60 1.43
CA LYS A 141 -20.08 25.42 0.82
C LYS A 141 -19.59 26.83 0.50
N ARG A 142 -18.83 27.45 1.41
CA ARG A 142 -18.36 28.83 1.26
C ARG A 142 -17.25 29.00 0.23
N ILE A 143 -16.26 28.10 0.24
CA ILE A 143 -15.05 28.22 -0.60
C ILE A 143 -15.30 27.63 -1.99
N PHE A 144 -15.97 26.48 -2.05
CA PHE A 144 -16.13 25.72 -3.29
C PHE A 144 -17.57 25.70 -3.81
N GLY A 145 -18.54 26.24 -3.07
CA GLY A 145 -19.95 26.21 -3.47
C GLY A 145 -20.60 24.83 -3.37
N ILE A 146 -19.95 23.86 -2.71
CA ILE A 146 -20.42 22.48 -2.62
C ILE A 146 -21.12 22.27 -1.27
N ASP A 147 -22.39 21.90 -1.31
CA ASP A 147 -23.16 21.52 -0.12
C ASP A 147 -22.86 20.06 0.24
N VAL A 148 -22.30 19.83 1.42
CA VAL A 148 -21.93 18.49 1.91
C VAL A 148 -22.36 18.38 3.37
N GLU A 149 -22.69 17.16 3.80
CA GLU A 149 -23.03 16.86 5.19
C GLU A 149 -21.78 16.50 6.01
N GLU A 150 -21.86 16.65 7.34
CA GLU A 150 -20.84 16.11 8.23
C GLU A 150 -20.78 14.58 8.12
N GLY A 151 -19.56 14.02 8.12
CA GLY A 151 -19.35 12.58 7.91
C GLY A 151 -19.24 12.18 6.44
N ALA A 152 -19.32 13.13 5.50
CA ALA A 152 -19.09 12.87 4.09
C ALA A 152 -17.65 12.39 3.83
N LEU A 153 -17.52 11.39 2.95
CA LEU A 153 -16.25 10.97 2.36
C LEU A 153 -15.91 11.87 1.17
N ILE A 154 -14.73 12.47 1.20
CA ILE A 154 -14.22 13.32 0.12
C ILE A 154 -13.06 12.59 -0.57
N LEU A 155 -13.15 12.51 -1.90
CA LEU A 155 -12.07 12.05 -2.75
C LEU A 155 -11.44 13.26 -3.46
N ARG A 156 -10.14 13.45 -3.29
CA ARG A 156 -9.38 14.53 -3.92
C ARG A 156 -8.37 13.95 -4.88
N ALA A 157 -8.41 14.35 -6.15
CA ALA A 157 -7.33 14.12 -7.09
C ALA A 157 -6.20 15.14 -6.86
N LEU A 158 -4.99 14.67 -6.58
CA LEU A 158 -3.77 15.46 -6.48
C LEU A 158 -2.98 15.53 -7.79
N MET A 159 -3.31 14.73 -8.81
CA MET A 159 -2.65 14.78 -10.14
C MET A 159 -1.11 14.74 -10.06
N ASN A 160 -0.55 13.95 -9.14
CA ASN A 160 0.89 13.87 -8.82
C ASN A 160 1.56 15.13 -8.22
N GLU A 161 0.79 16.13 -7.75
CA GLU A 161 1.33 17.19 -6.90
C GLU A 161 1.43 16.73 -5.43
N GLU A 162 2.36 15.82 -5.13
CA GLU A 162 2.87 15.68 -3.75
C GLU A 162 3.80 16.88 -3.49
N ARG A 163 3.27 18.00 -2.99
CA ARG A 163 4.11 19.14 -2.58
C ARG A 163 5.10 18.68 -1.51
N ILE A 164 6.38 18.86 -1.86
CA ILE A 164 7.61 18.81 -1.04
C ILE A 164 7.46 19.68 0.21
#